data_AF-A0A1A6G136-F1
#
_entry.id   AF-A0A1A6G136-F1
#
_cell.length_a   1.000
_cell.length_b   1.000
_cell.length_c   1.000
_cell.angle_alpha   90.00
_cell.angle_beta   90.00
_cell.angle_gamma   90.00
#
_symmetry.space_group_name_H-M   'P 1'
#
loop_
_entity.id
_entity.type
_entity.pdbx_description
1 polymer ?
#
loop_
_entity_poly.entity_id
_entity_poly.type
_entity_poly.pdbx_seq_one_letter_code
_entity_poly.pdbx_strand_id
1 'polypeptide(L)' 'METAEYMNISFTVWENIQGLIFIVDSNDRKHVVEASEELMRMLAEDELRDAVLLVFAN' A
#
# COMPACT_ATOMS: atom_id res chain seq x y z
N MET A 1 0.72 -13.38 6.98
CA MET A 1 1.12 -12.68 5.73
C MET A 1 -0.12 -12.67 4.88
N GLU A 2 -0.79 -11.54 4.86
CA GLU A 2 -1.96 -11.31 4.03
C GLU A 2 -1.54 -10.36 2.91
N THR A 3 -1.86 -10.76 1.68
CA THR A 3 -1.68 -9.92 0.50
C THR A 3 -3.04 -9.72 -0.11
N ALA A 4 -3.40 -8.47 -0.38
CA ALA A 4 -4.52 -8.21 -1.27
C ALA A 4 -4.10 -7.32 -2.43
N GLU A 5 -4.82 -7.52 -3.51
CA GLU A 5 -4.59 -6.90 -4.81
C GLU A 5 -5.84 -6.10 -5.15
N TYR A 6 -5.66 -4.82 -5.47
CA TYR A 6 -6.71 -3.95 -5.93
C TYR A 6 -6.23 -3.23 -7.19
N MET A 7 -6.82 -3.56 -8.33
CA MET A 7 -6.37 -3.09 -9.64
C MET A 7 -4.88 -3.38 -9.91
N ASN A 8 -4.07 -2.32 -10.07
CA ASN A 8 -2.62 -2.36 -10.32
C ASN A 8 -1.80 -2.09 -9.03
N ILE A 9 -2.42 -2.33 -7.87
CA ILE A 9 -1.85 -2.09 -6.56
C ILE A 9 -1.83 -3.42 -5.80
N SER A 10 -0.69 -3.73 -5.21
CA SER A 10 -0.54 -4.87 -4.29
C SER A 10 -0.09 -4.36 -2.94
N PHE A 11 -0.70 -4.90 -1.88
CA PHE A 11 -0.31 -4.63 -0.51
C PHE A 11 -0.04 -5.92 0.26
N THR A 12 1.01 -5.91 1.09
CA THR A 12 1.35 -7.03 1.97
C THR A 12 1.54 -6.53 3.39
N VAL A 13 0.85 -7.16 4.34
CA VAL A 13 0.94 -6.86 5.77
C VAL A 13 1.68 -7.98 6.51
N TRP A 14 2.69 -7.59 7.30
CA TRP A 14 3.38 -8.48 8.24
C TRP A 14 3.03 -8.14 9.69
N GLU A 15 2.30 -9.02 10.37
CA GLU A 15 1.82 -8.76 11.74
C GLU A 15 2.94 -8.65 12.78
N ASN A 16 4.06 -9.37 12.60
CA ASN A 16 5.19 -9.35 13.55
C ASN A 16 6.09 -8.12 13.40
N ILE A 17 6.09 -7.49 12.22
CA ILE A 17 6.89 -6.31 11.93
C ILE A 17 5.92 -5.37 11.26
N GLN A 18 5.19 -4.56 12.04
CA GLN A 18 4.19 -3.61 11.55
C GLN A 18 4.74 -2.92 10.31
N GLY A 19 4.33 -3.37 9.13
CA GLY A 19 5.08 -3.18 7.92
C GLY A 19 4.17 -3.36 6.73
N LEU A 20 4.15 -2.34 5.89
CA LEU A 20 3.31 -2.25 4.70
C LEU A 20 4.23 -2.11 3.49
N ILE A 21 4.15 -3.07 2.57
CA ILE A 21 4.72 -2.92 1.23
C ILE A 21 3.60 -2.47 0.31
N PHE A 22 3.76 -1.34 -0.36
CA PHE A 22 2.80 -0.79 -1.31
C PHE A 22 3.45 -0.73 -2.70
N ILE A 23 2.90 -1.48 -3.66
CA ILE A 23 3.43 -1.56 -5.02
C ILE A 23 2.48 -0.83 -5.96
N VAL A 24 3.00 0.10 -6.78
CA VAL A 24 2.25 0.81 -7.81
C VAL A 24 2.89 0.65 -9.18
N ASP A 25 2.07 0.61 -10.23
CA ASP A 25 2.53 0.78 -11.62
C ASP A 25 2.75 2.28 -11.91
N SER A 26 4.01 2.67 -12.11
CA SER A 26 4.42 4.05 -12.40
C SER A 26 4.06 4.52 -13.80
N ASN A 27 3.78 3.59 -14.72
CA ASN A 27 3.29 3.92 -16.06
C ASN A 27 1.78 4.19 -16.07
N ASP A 28 1.04 3.75 -15.05
CA ASP A 28 -0.41 3.89 -14.98
C ASP A 28 -0.87 5.24 -14.38
N ARG A 29 -0.53 6.32 -15.09
CA ARG A 29 -0.79 7.71 -14.64
C ARG A 29 -2.26 8.05 -14.40
N LYS A 30 -3.19 7.32 -15.00
CA LYS A 30 -4.64 7.56 -14.83
C LYS A 30 -5.13 7.17 -13.44
N HIS A 31 -4.49 6.19 -12.79
CA HIS A 31 -4.93 5.68 -11.49
C HIS A 31 -3.97 6.04 -10.34
N VAL A 32 -2.95 6.87 -10.59
CA VAL A 32 -2.00 7.29 -9.55
C VAL A 32 -2.68 8.04 -8.39
N VAL A 33 -3.76 8.79 -8.69
CA VAL A 33 -4.55 9.51 -7.68
C VAL A 33 -5.31 8.51 -6.81
N GLU A 34 -5.98 7.54 -7.42
CA GLU A 34 -6.71 6.48 -6.70
C GLU A 34 -5.76 5.65 -5.81
N ALA A 35 -4.57 5.33 -6.32
CA ALA A 35 -3.54 4.65 -5.54
C ALA A 35 -3.09 5.47 -4.31
N SER A 36 -2.92 6.77 -4.49
CA SER A 36 -2.59 7.66 -3.36
C SER A 36 -3.72 7.73 -2.34
N GLU A 37 -4.98 7.80 -2.77
CA GLU A 37 -6.12 7.83 -1.86
C GLU A 37 -6.23 6.54 -1.05
N GLU A 38 -6.03 5.39 -1.69
CA GLU A 38 -6.07 4.09 -1.02
C GLU A 38 -4.93 3.93 -0.02
N LEU A 39 -3.70 4.31 -0.38
CA LEU A 39 -2.58 4.32 0.56
C LEU A 39 -2.88 5.19 1.78
N MET A 40 -3.47 6.37 1.58
CA MET A 40 -3.82 7.27 2.68
C MET A 40 -4.94 6.70 3.57
N ARG A 41 -5.90 5.95 3.01
CA ARG A 41 -6.91 5.24 3.79
C ARG A 41 -6.28 4.15 4.66
N MET A 42 -5.39 3.34 4.09
CA MET A 42 -4.71 2.29 4.84
C MET A 42 -3.85 2.86 5.97
N LEU A 43 -3.11 3.95 5.74
CA LEU A 43 -2.30 4.60 6.77
C LEU A 43 -3.14 5.28 7.88
N ALA A 44 -4.44 5.46 7.67
CA ALA A 44 -5.35 5.97 8.67
C ALA A 44 -5.87 4.88 9.63
N GLU A 45 -5.68 3.59 9.30
CA GLU A 45 -6.03 2.48 10.19
C GLU A 45 -5.09 2.43 11.39
N ASP A 46 -5.64 2.30 12.60
CA ASP A 46 -4.87 2.32 13.86
C ASP A 46 -3.77 1.23 13.90
N GLU A 47 -4.01 0.11 13.23
CA GLU A 47 -3.11 -1.05 13.13
C GLU A 47 -1.83 -0.73 12.34
N LEU A 48 -1.91 0.23 11.41
CA LEU A 48 -0.83 0.63 10.50
C LEU A 48 -0.18 1.96 10.89
N ARG A 49 -0.65 2.62 11.95
CA ARG A 49 -0.20 3.96 12.37
C ARG A 49 1.32 4.07 12.59
N ASP A 50 1.91 3.02 13.15
CA ASP A 50 3.34 2.96 13.47
C ASP A 50 4.10 2.00 12.52
N ALA A 51 3.47 1.61 11.41
CA ALA A 51 4.05 0.66 10.47
C ALA A 51 5.17 1.30 9.62
N VAL A 52 6.19 0.51 9.32
CA VAL A 52 7.21 0.88 8.32
C VAL A 52 6.60 0.71 6.93
N LEU A 53 6.51 1.81 6.18
CA LEU A 53 6.03 1.82 4.80
C LEU A 53 7.19 1.70 3.82
N LEU A 54 7.12 0.73 2.91
CA LEU A 54 7.98 0.60 1.73
C LEU A 54 7.12 0.76 0.47
N VAL A 55 7.43 1.74 -0.38
CA VAL A 55 6.74 1.95 -1.65
C VAL A 55 7.63 1.51 -2.82
N PHE A 56 7.13 0.60 -3.66
CA PHE A 56 7.72 0.28 -4.96
C PHE A 56 6.89 0.93 -6.07
N ALA A 57 7.54 1.71 -6.92
CA ALA A 57 6.95 2.24 -8.15
C ALA A 57 7.64 1.57 -9.34
N ASN A 58 6.94 0.62 -9.98
CA ASN A 58 7.47 -0.21 -11.07
C ASN A 58 7.18 0.36 -12.45
#